data_AF-M3C1F6-F1
#
_entry.id   AF-M3C1F6-F1
#
_cell.length_a   1.000
_cell.length_b   1.000
_cell.length_c   1.000
_cell.angle_alpha   90.00
_cell.angle_beta   90.00
_cell.angle_gamma   90.00
#
_symmetry.space_group_name_H-M   'P 1'
#
loop_
_entity.id
_entity.type
_entity.pdbx_description
1 polymer ?
#
loop_
_entity_poly.entity_id
_entity_poly.type
_entity_poly.pdbx_seq_one_letter_code
_entity_poly.pdbx_strand_id
1 'polypeptide(L)'
;MTLQFLRNADGTVTGRNETNGFTVTHADEEEVKRQLYEDAGWEYTPPPPPLPPGHHRFLLTHEEDGSCGFEDERYAGLRERPPEGCVPAGHGHFALECERPGKTLLDAVAATVAEIRRDHGLVMNGLRVAGRPEEWPDAEVRSGDAAARVAHLVLTAAHRSRRLGYGRKELVRLLDATGIE
;
A
#
# COMPACT_ATOMS: atom_id res chain seq x y z
N MET A 1 -9.74 14.02 -18.76
CA MET A 1 -9.46 15.19 -17.92
C MET A 1 -8.04 14.99 -17.42
N THR A 2 -7.12 15.91 -17.74
CA THR A 2 -5.68 15.73 -17.53
C THR A 2 -5.15 16.89 -16.70
N LEU A 3 -4.46 16.57 -15.61
CA LEU A 3 -3.79 17.54 -14.73
C LEU A 3 -2.28 17.45 -14.95
N GLN A 4 -1.60 18.58 -15.09
CA GLN A 4 -0.15 18.67 -15.22
C GLN A 4 0.44 19.43 -14.03
N PHE A 5 1.62 19.00 -13.60
CA PHE A 5 2.39 19.63 -12.54
C PHE A 5 3.79 19.97 -13.05
N LEU A 6 4.24 21.19 -12.82
CA LEU A 6 5.56 21.68 -13.19
C LEU A 6 6.25 22.25 -11.95
N ARG A 7 7.46 21.78 -11.66
CA ARG A 7 8.33 22.37 -10.63
C ARG A 7 9.15 23.50 -11.24
N ASN A 8 8.99 24.70 -10.69
CA ASN A 8 9.67 25.89 -11.17
C ASN A 8 11.05 26.03 -10.51
N ALA A 9 11.96 26.74 -11.17
CA ALA A 9 13.32 26.97 -10.66
C ALA A 9 13.37 27.83 -9.38
N ASP A 10 12.28 28.55 -9.07
CA ASP A 10 12.12 29.37 -7.88
C ASP A 10 11.61 28.58 -6.66
N GLY A 11 11.40 27.26 -6.80
CA GLY A 11 10.93 26.38 -5.73
C GLY A 11 9.40 26.29 -5.61
N THR A 12 8.65 26.98 -6.47
CA THR A 12 7.18 26.84 -6.53
C THR A 12 6.75 25.69 -7.44
N VAL A 13 5.52 25.22 -7.27
CA VAL A 13 4.88 24.26 -8.16
C VAL A 13 3.74 24.94 -8.91
N THR A 14 3.66 24.72 -10.22
CA THR A 14 2.56 25.15 -11.07
C THR A 14 1.74 23.95 -11.50
N GLY A 15 0.46 23.96 -11.14
CA GLY A 15 -0.54 23.00 -11.58
C GLY A 15 -1.38 23.56 -12.72
N ARG A 16 -1.69 22.74 -13.73
CA ARG A 16 -2.56 23.10 -14.85
C ARG A 16 -3.58 22.02 -15.15
N ASN A 17 -4.84 22.41 -15.24
CA ASN A 17 -5.90 21.59 -15.80
C ASN A 17 -5.97 21.84 -17.31
N GLU A 18 -5.62 20.83 -18.12
CA GLU A 18 -5.61 20.97 -19.59
C GLU A 18 -7.01 21.10 -20.18
N THR A 19 -8.04 20.71 -19.43
CA THR A 19 -9.42 20.63 -19.92
C THR A 19 -10.07 22.01 -20.03
N ASN A 20 -9.80 22.89 -19.07
CA ASN A 20 -10.39 24.24 -18.98
C ASN A 20 -9.34 25.36 -18.98
N GLY A 21 -8.04 25.02 -18.97
CA GLY A 21 -6.95 25.98 -18.92
C GLY A 21 -6.69 26.60 -17.54
N PHE A 22 -7.37 26.13 -16.49
CA PHE A 22 -7.13 26.58 -15.12
C PHE A 22 -5.68 26.31 -14.71
N THR A 23 -5.03 27.31 -14.12
CA THR A 23 -3.63 27.26 -13.71
C THR A 23 -3.48 27.86 -12.33
N VAL A 24 -2.76 27.17 -11.44
CA VAL A 24 -2.46 27.60 -10.08
C VAL A 24 -0.96 27.45 -9.83
N THR A 25 -0.34 28.44 -9.19
CA THR A 25 1.07 28.39 -8.78
C THR A 25 1.18 28.67 -7.30
N HIS A 26 1.83 27.78 -6.56
CA HIS A 26 1.99 27.93 -5.11
C HIS A 26 3.31 27.31 -4.62
N ALA A 27 3.82 27.77 -3.47
CA ALA A 27 5.04 27.25 -2.87
C ALA A 27 4.83 25.86 -2.22
N ASP A 28 3.63 25.63 -1.71
CA ASP A 28 3.18 24.32 -1.23
C ASP A 28 2.52 23.54 -2.37
N GLU A 29 3.11 22.38 -2.71
CA GLU A 29 2.61 21.48 -3.75
C GLU A 29 1.21 20.92 -3.42
N GLU A 30 0.91 20.69 -2.15
CA GLU A 30 -0.39 20.12 -1.76
C GLU A 30 -1.53 21.11 -1.98
N GLU A 31 -1.25 22.41 -1.81
CA GLU A 31 -2.19 23.47 -2.12
C GLU A 31 -2.46 23.57 -3.63
N VAL A 32 -1.45 23.33 -4.46
CA VAL A 32 -1.61 23.22 -5.93
C VAL A 32 -2.50 22.03 -6.30
N LYS A 33 -2.26 20.86 -5.69
CA LYS A 33 -3.07 19.65 -5.93
C LYS A 33 -4.51 19.85 -5.49
N ARG A 34 -4.74 20.37 -4.29
CA ARG A 34 -6.08 20.64 -3.75
C ARG A 34 -6.90 21.52 -4.69
N GLN A 35 -6.34 22.66 -5.11
CA GLN A 35 -7.03 23.60 -5.99
C GLN A 35 -7.31 23.00 -7.38
N LEU A 36 -6.40 22.19 -7.93
CA LEU A 36 -6.64 21.50 -9.20
C LEU A 36 -7.73 20.42 -9.10
N TYR A 37 -7.78 19.66 -8.00
CA TYR A 37 -8.83 18.66 -7.77
C TYR A 37 -10.19 19.33 -7.60
N GLU A 38 -10.26 20.40 -6.81
CA GLU A 38 -11.47 21.20 -6.63
C GLU A 38 -11.97 21.77 -7.97
N ASP A 39 -11.08 22.29 -8.82
CA ASP A 39 -11.42 22.80 -10.16
C ASP A 39 -11.89 21.68 -11.11
N ALA A 40 -11.29 20.49 -11.04
CA ALA A 40 -11.72 19.32 -11.79
C ALA A 40 -13.07 18.72 -11.29
N GLY A 41 -13.61 19.25 -10.18
CA GLY A 41 -14.78 18.69 -9.51
C GLY A 41 -14.51 17.32 -8.88
N TRP A 42 -13.24 17.03 -8.55
CA TRP A 42 -12.80 15.80 -7.91
C TRP A 42 -12.69 16.01 -6.40
N GLU A 43 -13.03 14.97 -5.65
CA GLU A 43 -12.84 14.97 -4.20
C GLU A 43 -11.33 14.92 -3.91
N TYR A 44 -10.80 15.98 -3.30
CA TYR A 44 -9.41 16.00 -2.83
C TYR A 44 -9.33 15.29 -1.49
N THR A 45 -8.57 14.20 -1.44
CA THR A 45 -8.20 13.55 -0.18
C THR A 45 -6.80 14.03 0.21
N PRO A 46 -6.64 14.75 1.35
CA PRO A 46 -5.33 15.20 1.77
C PRO A 46 -4.40 14.00 2.04
N PRO A 47 -3.09 14.16 1.86
CA PRO A 47 -2.15 13.11 2.18
C PRO A 47 -2.28 12.74 3.65
N PRO A 48 -2.21 11.43 3.98
CA PRO A 48 -2.30 10.98 5.34
C PRO A 48 -1.13 11.53 6.17
N PRO A 49 -1.33 11.78 7.49
CA PRO A 49 -0.33 12.41 8.33
C PRO A 49 0.98 11.61 8.36
N PRO A 50 2.13 12.29 8.60
CA PRO A 50 3.42 11.63 8.68
C PRO A 50 3.41 10.61 9.83
N LEU A 51 4.02 9.45 9.57
CA LEU A 51 4.09 8.39 10.55
C LEU A 51 5.09 8.74 11.67
N PRO A 52 4.85 8.27 12.91
CA PRO A 52 5.86 8.32 13.94
C PRO A 52 7.13 7.55 13.49
N PRO A 53 8.34 7.96 13.95
CA PRO A 53 9.56 7.22 13.66
C PRO A 53 9.43 5.74 14.01
N GLY A 54 9.90 4.87 13.10
CA GLY A 54 9.83 3.41 13.27
C GLY A 54 8.45 2.79 13.01
N HIS A 55 7.46 3.56 12.55
CA HIS A 55 6.18 3.04 12.06
C HIS A 55 6.19 2.94 10.53
N HIS A 56 5.47 1.94 10.03
CA HIS A 56 5.34 1.64 8.61
C HIS A 56 3.87 1.56 8.24
N ARG A 57 3.48 2.18 7.13
CA ARG A 57 2.12 2.12 6.59
C ARG A 57 2.08 1.20 5.38
N PHE A 58 1.16 0.24 5.37
CA PHE A 58 1.01 -0.74 4.29
C PHE A 58 -0.42 -1.28 4.21
N LEU A 59 -0.78 -1.77 3.02
CA LEU A 59 -2.07 -2.41 2.75
C LEU A 59 -1.84 -3.91 2.55
N LEU A 60 -2.32 -4.73 3.49
CA LEU A 60 -2.31 -6.19 3.34
C LEU A 60 -3.60 -6.63 2.64
N THR A 61 -3.48 -7.49 1.64
CA THR A 61 -4.63 -8.01 0.89
C THR A 61 -4.72 -9.52 0.98
N HIS A 62 -5.94 -10.05 0.91
CA HIS A 62 -6.20 -11.47 0.76
C HIS A 62 -6.88 -11.71 -0.59
N GLU A 63 -6.09 -12.22 -1.55
CA GLU A 63 -6.54 -12.56 -2.89
C GLU A 63 -6.80 -14.07 -2.99
N GLU A 64 -8.01 -14.47 -3.36
CA GLU A 64 -8.34 -15.87 -3.64
C GLU A 64 -8.93 -16.00 -5.04
N ASP A 65 -8.76 -17.17 -5.67
CA ASP A 65 -9.36 -17.42 -6.98
C ASP A 65 -10.89 -17.59 -6.79
N GLY A 66 -11.64 -16.51 -7.02
CA GLY A 66 -13.09 -16.46 -6.84
C GLY A 66 -13.57 -15.08 -6.35
N SER A 67 -14.88 -14.89 -6.20
CA SER A 67 -15.46 -13.63 -5.69
C SER A 67 -15.48 -13.61 -4.16
N CYS A 68 -14.31 -13.61 -3.51
CA CYS A 68 -14.23 -13.39 -2.07
C CYS A 68 -14.29 -11.88 -1.79
N GLY A 69 -15.50 -11.35 -1.64
CA GLY A 69 -15.72 -9.95 -1.30
C GLY A 69 -15.30 -9.62 0.13
N PHE A 70 -15.20 -8.33 0.44
CA PHE A 70 -14.90 -7.82 1.78
C PHE A 70 -15.82 -8.40 2.88
N GLU A 71 -17.07 -8.69 2.53
CA GLU A 71 -18.12 -9.20 3.44
C GLU A 71 -18.07 -10.72 3.67
N ASP A 72 -17.16 -11.46 3.02
CA ASP A 72 -17.07 -12.93 3.19
C ASP A 72 -16.89 -13.29 4.69
N GLU A 73 -17.64 -14.29 5.14
CA GLU A 73 -17.69 -14.73 6.55
C GLU A 73 -16.31 -15.10 7.09
N ARG A 74 -15.40 -15.55 6.23
CA ARG A 74 -14.01 -15.85 6.63
C ARG A 74 -13.30 -14.66 7.25
N TYR A 75 -13.68 -13.44 6.87
CA TYR A 75 -13.08 -12.19 7.36
C TYR A 75 -13.81 -11.60 8.57
N ALA A 76 -14.94 -12.18 8.99
CA ALA A 76 -15.75 -11.64 10.09
C ALA A 76 -14.92 -11.43 11.36
N GLY A 77 -14.07 -12.41 11.73
CA GLY A 77 -13.21 -12.29 12.89
C GLY A 77 -12.18 -11.16 12.79
N LEU A 78 -11.62 -10.90 11.60
CA LEU A 78 -10.71 -9.79 11.36
C LEU A 78 -11.43 -8.44 11.31
N ARG A 79 -12.68 -8.40 10.86
CA ARG A 79 -13.50 -7.19 10.87
C ARG A 79 -13.91 -6.78 12.28
N GLU A 80 -14.22 -7.76 13.11
CA GLU A 80 -14.60 -7.53 14.51
C GLU A 80 -13.39 -7.18 15.38
N ARG A 81 -12.25 -7.86 15.17
CA ARG A 81 -11.04 -7.72 15.99
C ARG A 81 -9.80 -7.68 15.10
N PRO A 82 -9.56 -6.58 14.38
CA PRO A 82 -8.35 -6.43 13.60
C PRO A 82 -7.12 -6.31 14.52
N PRO A 83 -5.92 -6.66 14.03
CA PRO A 83 -4.67 -6.35 14.71
C PRO A 83 -4.58 -4.88 15.10
N GLU A 84 -3.92 -4.56 16.20
CA GLU A 84 -3.72 -3.17 16.63
C GLU A 84 -3.03 -2.37 15.52
N GLY A 85 -3.54 -1.17 15.22
CA GLY A 85 -3.04 -0.32 14.15
C GLY A 85 -3.46 -0.76 12.74
N CYS A 86 -4.33 -1.76 12.58
CA CYS A 86 -4.90 -2.16 11.30
C CYS A 86 -6.42 -1.89 11.24
N VAL A 87 -6.89 -1.42 10.09
CA VAL A 87 -8.30 -1.14 9.81
C VAL A 87 -8.75 -1.95 8.60
N PRO A 88 -9.84 -2.74 8.70
CA PRO A 88 -10.45 -3.42 7.56
C PRO A 88 -10.93 -2.42 6.50
N ALA A 89 -10.52 -2.65 5.26
CA ALA A 89 -10.88 -1.82 4.12
C ALA A 89 -11.35 -2.68 2.93
N GLY A 90 -12.40 -2.23 2.24
CA GLY A 90 -12.97 -2.89 1.07
C GLY A 90 -12.52 -2.23 -0.23
N HIS A 91 -11.56 -2.84 -0.92
CA HIS A 91 -11.02 -2.34 -2.20
C HIS A 91 -11.46 -3.23 -3.39
N GLY A 92 -12.71 -3.71 -3.36
CA GLY A 92 -13.22 -4.77 -4.24
C GLY A 92 -12.76 -6.18 -3.83
N HIS A 93 -11.90 -6.27 -2.81
CA HIS A 93 -11.43 -7.48 -2.12
C HIS A 93 -11.19 -7.13 -0.65
N PHE A 94 -10.96 -8.13 0.20
CA PHE A 94 -10.63 -7.88 1.59
C PHE A 94 -9.20 -7.38 1.76
N ALA A 95 -9.06 -6.26 2.46
CA ALA A 95 -7.78 -5.68 2.79
C ALA A 95 -7.73 -5.13 4.22
N LEU A 96 -6.51 -4.91 4.71
CA LEU A 96 -6.20 -4.25 5.97
C LEU A 96 -5.25 -3.09 5.70
N GLU A 97 -5.69 -1.88 6.00
CA GLU A 97 -4.84 -0.69 6.06
C GLU A 97 -4.15 -0.65 7.42
N CYS A 98 -2.83 -0.79 7.44
CA CYS A 98 -2.07 -0.97 8.66
C CYS A 98 -1.04 0.14 8.84
N GLU A 99 -0.91 0.62 10.07
CA GLU A 99 0.18 1.43 10.60
C GLU A 99 0.81 0.68 11.77
N ARG A 100 2.01 0.11 11.56
CA ARG A 100 2.62 -0.81 12.53
C ARG A 100 4.07 -0.45 12.81
N PRO A 101 4.53 -0.59 14.07
CA PRO A 101 5.93 -0.42 14.39
C PRO A 101 6.78 -1.57 13.83
N GLY A 102 8.01 -1.28 13.43
CA GLY A 102 8.98 -2.27 12.96
C GLY A 102 10.35 -1.66 12.67
N LYS A 103 11.42 -2.46 12.81
CA LYS A 103 12.77 -2.02 12.42
C LYS A 103 12.84 -1.75 10.91
N THR A 104 12.15 -2.57 10.14
CA THR A 104 11.94 -2.42 8.69
C THR A 104 10.47 -2.65 8.33
N LEU A 105 10.06 -2.27 7.12
CA LEU A 105 8.74 -2.59 6.59
C LEU A 105 8.48 -4.11 6.58
N LEU A 106 9.49 -4.90 6.20
CA LEU A 106 9.39 -6.36 6.19
C LEU A 106 9.16 -6.93 7.59
N ASP A 107 9.79 -6.37 8.63
CA ASP A 107 9.55 -6.80 10.01
C ASP A 107 8.12 -6.50 10.45
N ALA A 108 7.61 -5.30 10.14
CA ALA A 108 6.24 -4.91 10.46
C ALA A 108 5.21 -5.81 9.76
N VAL A 109 5.43 -6.09 8.46
CA VAL A 109 4.58 -6.98 7.67
C VAL A 109 4.65 -8.41 8.18
N ALA A 110 5.84 -8.95 8.44
CA ALA A 110 6.02 -10.31 8.93
C ALA A 110 5.35 -10.53 10.29
N ALA A 111 5.50 -9.57 11.21
CA ALA A 111 4.83 -9.60 12.51
C ALA A 111 3.29 -9.59 12.34
N THR A 112 2.77 -8.72 11.49
CA THR A 112 1.33 -8.59 11.24
C THR A 112 0.74 -9.84 10.59
N VAL A 113 1.40 -10.42 9.58
CA VAL A 113 0.96 -11.68 8.95
C VAL A 113 1.01 -12.84 9.93
N ALA A 114 2.03 -12.89 10.81
CA ALA A 114 2.13 -13.91 11.83
C ALA A 114 1.03 -13.80 12.90
N GLU A 115 0.66 -12.58 13.29
CA GLU A 115 -0.45 -12.28 14.19
C GLU A 115 -1.79 -12.72 13.58
N ILE A 116 -2.10 -12.25 12.36
CA ILE A 116 -3.33 -12.62 11.64
C ILE A 116 -3.47 -14.13 11.51
N ARG A 117 -2.38 -14.83 11.15
CA ARG A 117 -2.39 -16.29 11.03
C ARG A 117 -2.68 -16.98 12.36
N ARG A 118 -2.08 -16.49 13.45
CA ARG A 118 -2.25 -17.08 14.78
C ARG A 118 -3.67 -16.89 15.30
N ASP A 119 -4.21 -15.69 15.14
CA ASP A 119 -5.41 -15.27 15.85
C ASP A 119 -6.68 -15.46 15.00
N HIS A 120 -6.54 -15.50 13.66
CA HIS A 120 -7.65 -15.63 12.71
C HIS A 120 -7.51 -16.79 11.73
N GLY A 121 -6.38 -17.52 11.72
CA GLY A 121 -6.16 -18.65 10.81
C GLY A 121 -6.01 -18.26 9.33
N LEU A 122 -5.91 -16.96 9.03
CA LEU A 122 -5.81 -16.42 7.68
C LEU A 122 -4.35 -16.12 7.30
N VAL A 123 -4.04 -16.27 6.01
CA VAL A 123 -2.70 -15.95 5.49
C VAL A 123 -2.86 -14.88 4.42
N MET A 124 -2.65 -13.63 4.80
CA MET A 124 -2.59 -12.51 3.85
C MET A 124 -1.49 -12.81 2.81
N ASN A 125 -1.78 -12.58 1.54
CA ASN A 125 -0.96 -13.05 0.42
C ASN A 125 -0.64 -11.97 -0.62
N GLY A 126 -1.17 -10.76 -0.44
CA GLY A 126 -0.76 -9.58 -1.20
C GLY A 126 -0.38 -8.44 -0.27
N LEU A 127 0.41 -7.51 -0.81
CA LEU A 127 0.85 -6.31 -0.11
C LEU A 127 0.92 -5.18 -1.12
N ARG A 128 0.44 -4.01 -0.72
CA ARG A 128 0.64 -2.75 -1.45
C ARG A 128 1.13 -1.70 -0.46
N VAL A 129 1.82 -0.67 -0.96
CA VAL A 129 1.98 0.55 -0.16
C VAL A 129 0.58 1.12 0.07
N ALA A 130 0.28 1.51 1.29
CA ALA A 130 -0.97 2.22 1.57
C ALA A 130 -0.87 3.65 1.03
N GLY A 131 -1.83 4.03 0.20
CA GLY A 131 -1.81 5.24 -0.63
C GLY A 131 -2.15 4.85 -2.08
N ARG A 132 -3.05 5.58 -2.73
CA ARG A 132 -3.47 5.26 -4.11
C ARG A 132 -2.27 5.41 -5.06
N PRO A 133 -1.99 4.41 -5.93
CA PRO A 133 -0.93 4.49 -6.95
C PRO A 133 -1.04 5.71 -7.89
N GLU A 134 -2.23 6.28 -8.00
CA GLU A 134 -2.58 7.36 -8.94
C GLU A 134 -2.40 8.78 -8.35
N GLU A 135 -2.16 8.92 -7.05
CA GLU A 135 -2.14 10.24 -6.35
C GLU A 135 -0.75 10.72 -5.90
N TRP A 136 0.31 9.96 -6.16
CA TRP A 136 1.66 10.30 -5.67
C TRP A 136 2.65 10.46 -6.84
N PRO A 137 2.62 11.60 -7.57
CA PRO A 137 3.70 11.98 -8.45
C PRO A 137 4.85 12.52 -7.58
N ASP A 138 5.56 11.64 -6.89
CA ASP A 138 6.91 11.95 -6.40
C ASP A 138 7.68 10.69 -6.02
N ALA A 139 8.19 10.06 -7.07
CA ALA A 139 9.20 9.04 -6.99
C ALA A 139 10.57 9.64 -6.63
N GLU A 140 10.76 10.16 -5.42
CA GLU A 140 12.11 10.40 -4.86
C GLU A 140 12.29 9.99 -3.38
N VAL A 141 11.38 9.18 -2.82
CA VAL A 141 11.67 8.43 -1.59
C VAL A 141 11.72 6.94 -1.90
N ARG A 142 12.92 6.45 -2.23
CA ARG A 142 13.21 5.01 -2.51
C ARG A 142 12.97 4.05 -1.32
N SER A 143 12.35 4.51 -0.23
CA SER A 143 12.29 3.77 1.04
C SER A 143 11.05 2.87 1.19
N GLY A 144 9.87 3.30 0.70
CA GLY A 144 8.60 2.58 0.91
C GLY A 144 8.21 1.59 -0.20
N ASP A 145 8.35 2.01 -1.46
CA ASP A 145 7.82 1.27 -2.63
C ASP A 145 8.62 -0.01 -2.95
N ALA A 146 9.96 0.04 -2.88
CA ALA A 146 10.80 -1.12 -3.18
C ALA A 146 10.61 -2.27 -2.17
N ALA A 147 10.57 -1.95 -0.87
CA ALA A 147 10.37 -2.94 0.19
C ALA A 147 8.97 -3.56 0.14
N ALA A 148 7.94 -2.75 -0.17
CA ALA A 148 6.57 -3.25 -0.33
C ALA A 148 6.45 -4.20 -1.52
N ARG A 149 7.09 -3.88 -2.65
CA ARG A 149 7.14 -4.77 -3.83
C ARG A 149 7.80 -6.10 -3.51
N VAL A 150 8.95 -6.08 -2.81
CA VAL A 150 9.64 -7.32 -2.41
C VAL A 150 8.75 -8.17 -1.50
N ALA A 151 8.16 -7.56 -0.47
CA ALA A 151 7.29 -8.28 0.45
C ALA A 151 6.03 -8.84 -0.25
N HIS A 152 5.43 -8.09 -1.19
CA HIS A 152 4.34 -8.57 -2.03
C HIS A 152 4.72 -9.81 -2.85
N LEU A 153 5.89 -9.78 -3.50
CA LEU A 153 6.39 -10.91 -4.30
C LEU A 153 6.61 -12.15 -3.43
N VAL A 154 7.19 -11.99 -2.24
CA VAL A 154 7.43 -13.10 -1.30
C VAL A 154 6.12 -13.68 -0.78
N LEU A 155 5.14 -12.85 -0.41
CA LEU A 155 3.82 -13.30 0.05
C LEU A 155 3.06 -14.04 -1.08
N THR A 156 3.07 -13.49 -2.29
CA THR A 156 2.46 -14.11 -3.47
C THR A 156 3.13 -15.45 -3.77
N ALA A 157 4.47 -15.51 -3.76
CA ALA A 157 5.23 -16.72 -3.99
C ALA A 157 4.90 -17.79 -2.96
N ALA A 158 4.84 -17.45 -1.66
CA ALA A 158 4.47 -18.38 -0.61
C ALA A 158 3.04 -18.93 -0.75
N HIS A 159 2.08 -18.08 -1.13
CA HIS A 159 0.70 -18.52 -1.39
C HIS A 159 0.63 -19.47 -2.60
N ARG A 160 1.24 -19.09 -3.72
CA ARG A 160 1.23 -19.89 -4.95
C ARG A 160 2.00 -21.20 -4.77
N SER A 161 3.13 -21.21 -4.05
CA SER A 161 3.90 -22.43 -3.80
C SER A 161 3.07 -23.49 -3.09
N ARG A 162 2.33 -23.11 -2.03
CA ARG A 162 1.45 -24.01 -1.29
C ARG A 162 0.40 -24.65 -2.20
N ARG A 163 -0.19 -23.86 -3.10
CA ARG A 163 -1.21 -24.35 -4.05
C ARG A 163 -0.65 -25.28 -5.12
N LEU A 164 0.59 -25.06 -5.52
CA LEU A 164 1.30 -25.86 -6.51
C LEU A 164 2.03 -27.08 -5.90
N GLY A 165 1.94 -27.27 -4.58
CA GLY A 165 2.56 -28.40 -3.88
C GLY A 165 4.02 -28.20 -3.48
N TYR A 166 4.58 -27.00 -3.67
CA TYR A 166 5.94 -26.65 -3.24
C TYR A 166 5.98 -26.17 -1.79
N GLY A 167 6.85 -26.79 -1.00
CA GLY A 167 7.01 -26.50 0.42
C GLY A 167 7.98 -25.36 0.72
N ARG A 168 7.94 -24.85 1.96
CA ARG A 168 8.86 -23.82 2.46
C ARG A 168 10.33 -24.14 2.19
N LYS A 169 10.75 -25.40 2.39
CA LYS A 169 12.15 -25.81 2.21
C LYS A 169 12.63 -25.60 0.78
N GLU A 170 11.76 -25.77 -0.22
CA GLU A 170 12.11 -25.54 -1.63
C GLU A 170 12.26 -24.06 -1.92
N LEU A 171 11.34 -23.23 -1.42
CA LEU A 171 11.44 -21.77 -1.55
C LEU A 171 12.69 -21.22 -0.88
N VAL A 172 13.00 -21.67 0.33
CA VAL A 172 14.21 -21.23 1.05
C VAL A 172 15.46 -21.66 0.29
N ARG A 173 15.54 -22.91 -0.21
CA ARG A 173 16.67 -23.34 -1.05
C ARG A 173 16.84 -22.49 -2.31
N LEU A 174 15.75 -22.07 -2.94
CA LEU A 174 15.80 -21.19 -4.10
C LEU A 174 16.32 -19.79 -3.71
N LEU A 175 15.84 -19.23 -2.59
CA LEU A 175 16.32 -17.95 -2.06
C LEU A 175 17.81 -18.03 -1.72
N ASP A 176 18.24 -19.06 -1.00
CA ASP A 176 19.65 -19.29 -0.66
C ASP A 176 20.53 -19.40 -1.91
N ALA A 177 20.03 -20.07 -2.97
CA ALA A 177 20.74 -20.22 -4.24
C ALA A 177 20.93 -18.89 -5.01
N THR A 178 20.20 -17.82 -4.66
CA THR A 178 20.40 -16.50 -5.28
C THR A 178 21.68 -15.81 -4.84
N GLY A 179 22.26 -16.21 -3.69
CA GLY A 179 23.48 -15.60 -3.15
C GLY A 179 23.31 -14.14 -2.70
N ILE A 180 22.08 -13.70 -2.44
CA ILE A 180 21.79 -12.37 -1.89
C ILE A 180 22.04 -12.41 -0.37
N GLU A 181 22.85 -11.49 0.15
CA GLU A 181 23.17 -11.29 1.58
C GLU A 181 22.56 -10.02 2.15
#